data_AF-A0A7Z9JFW4-F1
#
_entry.id   AF-A0A7Z9JFW4-F1
#
_cell.length_a   1.000
_cell.length_b   1.000
_cell.length_c   1.000
_cell.angle_alpha   90.00
_cell.angle_beta   90.00
_cell.angle_gamma   90.00
#
_symmetry.space_group_name_H-M   'P 1'
#
loop_
_entity.id
_entity.type
_entity.pdbx_description
1 polymer ?
#
loop_
_entity_poly.entity_id
_entity_poly.type
_entity_poly.pdbx_seq_one_letter_code
_entity_poly.pdbx_strand_id
1 'polypeptide(L)'
;MVLRTGRYGKFVACSTYPKCDHVINLDKDGNKLPPKEPPVKTDKECPKCKPGMLLIRKSRKGEKCKYTSPMELNLNCPEENCEGDLDHTRIGRRRAIACSKCEFQAYGNVDKSNPCEKCGNSWTLVKNKTKKKPTTITCPKTSCAHVVEEFEEIEAGAEEAAVK
;
A
#
# COMPACT_ATOMS: atom_id res chain seq x y z
N MET A 1 36.68 -0.30 -14.54
CA MET A 1 35.58 0.29 -13.73
C MET A 1 36.19 1.13 -12.61
N VAL A 2 35.59 2.26 -12.24
CA VAL A 2 36.13 3.26 -11.29
C VAL A 2 35.04 3.63 -10.27
N LEU A 3 35.40 3.67 -8.99
CA LEU A 3 34.52 4.13 -7.91
C LEU A 3 34.39 5.66 -7.96
N ARG A 4 33.15 6.16 -7.99
CA ARG A 4 32.80 7.57 -7.99
C ARG A 4 31.72 7.82 -6.95
N THR A 5 31.55 9.07 -6.55
CA THR A 5 30.54 9.49 -5.57
C THR A 5 29.64 10.55 -6.19
N GLY A 6 28.33 10.40 -6.05
CA GLY A 6 27.32 11.35 -6.54
C GLY A 6 26.24 11.63 -5.50
N ARG A 7 25.22 12.39 -5.88
CA ARG A 7 24.12 12.82 -5.00
C ARG A 7 23.39 11.66 -4.29
N TYR A 8 23.28 10.51 -4.96
CA TYR A 8 22.55 9.35 -4.46
C TYR A 8 23.43 8.30 -3.76
N GLY A 9 24.75 8.55 -3.64
CA GLY A 9 25.69 7.62 -3.01
C GLY A 9 26.93 7.32 -3.86
N LYS A 10 27.69 6.30 -3.43
CA LYS A 10 28.83 5.76 -4.18
C LYS A 10 28.33 4.87 -5.32
N PHE A 11 29.02 4.90 -6.45
CA PHE A 11 28.70 4.08 -7.61
C PHE A 11 29.97 3.72 -8.37
N VAL A 12 29.92 2.66 -9.16
CA VAL A 12 31.00 2.20 -10.01
C VAL A 12 30.66 2.52 -11.46
N ALA A 13 31.49 3.33 -12.11
CA ALA A 13 31.32 3.73 -13.51
C ALA A 13 32.41 3.11 -14.40
N CYS A 14 32.19 3.08 -15.72
CA CYS A 14 33.26 2.72 -16.65
C CYS A 14 34.42 3.72 -16.61
N SER A 15 35.65 3.25 -16.77
CA SER A 15 36.85 4.10 -16.82
C SER A 15 36.89 4.95 -18.10
N THR A 16 36.27 4.49 -19.18
CA THR A 16 36.27 5.13 -20.50
C THR A 16 35.10 6.09 -20.73
N TYR A 17 34.36 6.47 -19.69
CA TYR A 17 33.32 7.50 -19.78
C TYR A 17 33.89 8.78 -20.42
N PRO A 18 33.24 9.38 -21.44
CA PRO A 18 31.85 9.19 -21.87
C PRO A 18 31.62 8.11 -22.95
N LYS A 19 32.65 7.41 -23.43
CA LYS A 19 32.51 6.37 -24.47
C LYS A 19 31.75 5.13 -23.97
N CYS A 20 31.70 4.93 -22.66
CA CYS A 20 30.90 3.89 -22.01
C CYS A 20 30.19 4.50 -20.79
N ASP A 21 28.87 4.38 -20.75
CA ASP A 21 27.94 4.98 -19.76
C ASP A 21 27.43 3.97 -18.72
N HIS A 22 27.99 2.76 -18.71
CA HIS A 22 27.61 1.72 -17.76
C HIS A 22 27.93 2.13 -16.30
N VAL A 23 26.92 2.11 -15.44
CA VAL A 23 26.98 2.49 -14.01
C VAL A 23 26.32 1.42 -13.14
N ILE A 24 26.99 1.06 -12.04
CA ILE A 24 26.47 0.17 -11.00
C ILE A 24 26.39 0.97 -9.70
N ASN A 25 25.19 1.09 -9.14
CA ASN A 25 25.01 1.77 -7.85
C ASN A 25 25.43 0.86 -6.69
N LEU A 26 25.99 1.44 -5.64
CA LEU A 26 26.36 0.72 -4.42
C LEU A 26 25.52 1.18 -3.23
N ASP A 27 25.26 0.27 -2.29
CA ASP A 27 24.71 0.56 -0.98
C ASP A 27 25.72 1.29 -0.09
N LYS A 28 25.27 1.73 1.09
CA LYS A 28 26.13 2.40 2.10
C LYS A 28 27.33 1.53 2.49
N ASP A 29 27.14 0.22 2.54
CA ASP A 29 28.15 -0.78 2.89
C ASP A 29 29.05 -1.20 1.71
N GLY A 30 28.87 -0.58 0.52
CA GLY A 30 29.69 -0.84 -0.66
C GLY A 30 29.24 -2.05 -1.50
N ASN A 31 28.13 -2.69 -1.16
CA ASN A 31 27.56 -3.79 -1.92
C ASN A 31 26.82 -3.31 -3.16
N LYS A 32 26.79 -4.12 -4.22
CA LYS A 32 26.07 -3.78 -5.47
C LYS A 32 24.57 -3.80 -5.21
N LEU A 33 23.89 -2.70 -5.51
CA LEU A 33 22.44 -2.65 -5.50
C LEU A 33 21.88 -3.53 -6.62
N PRO A 34 20.88 -4.38 -6.33
CA PRO A 34 20.19 -5.11 -7.38
C PRO A 34 19.52 -4.12 -8.36
N PRO A 35 19.45 -4.47 -9.65
CA PRO A 35 18.71 -3.67 -10.61
C PRO A 35 17.26 -3.55 -10.17
N LYS A 36 16.65 -2.38 -10.42
CA LYS A 36 15.26 -2.16 -10.08
C LYS A 36 14.38 -3.14 -10.87
N GLU A 37 13.54 -3.86 -10.15
CA GLU A 37 12.58 -4.80 -10.74
C GLU A 37 11.74 -4.09 -11.82
N PRO A 38 11.55 -4.74 -12.98
CA PRO A 38 10.68 -4.20 -14.01
C PRO A 38 9.24 -4.09 -13.48
N PRO A 39 8.47 -3.11 -13.97
CA PRO A 39 7.09 -2.97 -13.55
C PRO A 39 6.26 -4.20 -13.99
N VAL A 40 5.41 -4.69 -13.09
CA VAL A 40 4.53 -5.83 -13.36
C VAL A 40 3.42 -5.37 -14.30
N LYS A 41 3.21 -6.12 -15.39
CA LYS A 41 2.09 -5.90 -16.32
C LYS A 41 0.79 -6.38 -15.72
N THR A 42 -0.29 -5.64 -15.90
CA THR A 42 -1.64 -6.08 -15.54
C THR A 42 -2.44 -6.44 -16.79
N ASP A 43 -3.53 -7.17 -16.59
CA ASP A 43 -4.41 -7.63 -17.67
C ASP A 43 -5.33 -6.52 -18.22
N LYS A 44 -5.29 -5.32 -17.63
CA LYS A 44 -6.14 -4.19 -18.01
C LYS A 44 -5.50 -3.35 -19.10
N GLU A 45 -6.28 -3.02 -20.12
CA GLU A 45 -5.88 -2.09 -21.16
C GLU A 45 -5.94 -0.63 -20.68
N CYS A 46 -5.00 0.18 -21.15
CA CYS A 46 -5.00 1.61 -20.90
C CYS A 46 -6.03 2.28 -21.83
N PRO A 47 -7.07 2.94 -21.29
CA PRO A 47 -8.09 3.59 -22.11
C PRO A 47 -7.55 4.76 -22.96
N LYS A 48 -6.39 5.32 -22.58
CA LYS A 48 -5.75 6.43 -23.32
C LYS A 48 -4.72 5.97 -24.35
N CYS A 49 -4.16 4.79 -24.16
CA CYS A 49 -3.01 4.30 -24.92
C CYS A 49 -3.42 2.93 -25.48
N LYS A 50 -4.14 2.91 -26.60
CA LYS A 50 -4.51 1.67 -27.30
C LYS A 50 -3.54 1.44 -28.48
N PRO A 51 -2.81 0.32 -28.56
CA PRO A 51 -2.70 -0.80 -27.61
C PRO A 51 -1.65 -0.53 -26.51
N GLY A 52 -1.98 -0.85 -25.26
CA GLY A 52 -1.06 -0.72 -24.12
C GLY A 52 -1.70 -1.19 -22.82
N MET A 53 -1.04 -2.10 -22.11
CA MET A 53 -1.50 -2.58 -20.80
C MET A 53 -1.11 -1.60 -19.69
N LEU A 54 -1.90 -1.60 -18.62
CA LEU A 54 -1.54 -0.91 -17.39
C LEU A 54 -0.38 -1.66 -16.68
N LEU A 55 0.38 -0.91 -15.91
CA LEU A 55 1.57 -1.39 -15.21
C LEU A 55 1.42 -1.05 -13.72
N ILE A 56 1.69 -2.01 -12.82
CA ILE A 56 1.81 -1.73 -11.39
C ILE A 56 3.14 -1.03 -11.15
N ARG A 57 3.09 0.22 -10.70
CA ARG A 57 4.28 1.06 -10.48
C ARG A 57 4.20 1.78 -9.15
N LYS A 58 5.37 1.96 -8.54
CA LYS A 58 5.53 2.79 -7.33
C LYS A 58 5.54 4.30 -7.63
N SER A 59 5.68 4.72 -8.90
CA SER A 59 5.87 6.14 -9.27
C SER A 59 5.41 6.47 -10.69
N ARG A 60 4.96 7.72 -10.88
CA ARG A 60 4.58 8.32 -12.17
C ARG A 60 5.78 8.62 -13.10
N LYS A 61 7.01 8.60 -12.58
CA LYS A 61 8.20 9.05 -13.32
C LYS A 61 8.69 7.98 -14.31
N GLY A 62 8.99 8.39 -15.54
CA GLY A 62 9.63 7.55 -16.56
C GLY A 62 8.70 6.91 -17.60
N GLU A 63 7.42 7.30 -17.64
CA GLU A 63 6.43 6.72 -18.56
C GLU A 63 6.06 7.67 -19.71
N LYS A 64 5.81 7.10 -20.90
CA LYS A 64 5.19 7.85 -22.02
C LYS A 64 3.71 8.17 -21.73
N CYS A 65 2.97 7.25 -21.08
CA CYS A 65 1.56 7.40 -20.76
C CYS A 65 1.39 7.85 -19.28
N LYS A 66 0.73 8.99 -19.05
CA LYS A 66 0.53 9.56 -17.69
C LYS A 66 -0.77 9.10 -17.00
N TYR A 67 -1.53 8.20 -17.63
CA TYR A 67 -2.79 7.69 -17.09
C TYR A 67 -2.53 6.73 -15.93
N THR A 68 -3.37 6.82 -14.89
CA THR A 68 -3.31 5.96 -13.72
C THR A 68 -4.74 5.61 -13.31
N SER A 69 -5.00 4.35 -13.00
CA SER A 69 -6.23 3.90 -12.34
C SER A 69 -5.92 3.45 -10.90
N PRO A 70 -6.89 3.53 -9.98
CA PRO A 70 -6.78 2.87 -8.68
C PRO A 70 -6.54 1.36 -8.85
N MET A 71 -5.93 0.76 -7.84
CA MET A 71 -5.77 -0.68 -7.76
C MET A 71 -7.06 -1.29 -7.22
N GLU A 72 -7.46 -2.44 -7.77
CA GLU A 72 -8.66 -3.14 -7.32
C GLU A 72 -8.46 -3.66 -5.92
N LEU A 73 -9.47 -3.44 -5.08
CA LEU A 73 -9.46 -3.94 -3.72
C LEU A 73 -9.81 -5.43 -3.66
N ASN A 74 -10.51 -5.98 -4.67
CA ASN A 74 -11.04 -7.35 -4.68
C ASN A 74 -11.76 -7.67 -3.36
N LEU A 75 -12.78 -6.87 -3.05
CA LEU A 75 -13.59 -6.96 -1.84
C LEU A 75 -15.06 -7.02 -2.23
N ASN A 76 -15.82 -7.87 -1.55
CA ASN A 76 -17.26 -7.95 -1.70
C ASN A 76 -17.94 -6.80 -0.95
N CYS A 77 -19.00 -6.26 -1.54
CA CYS A 77 -19.84 -5.28 -0.86
C CYS A 77 -20.57 -5.94 0.32
N PRO A 78 -20.61 -5.31 1.51
CA PRO A 78 -21.25 -5.89 2.70
C PRO A 78 -22.78 -5.73 2.72
N GLU A 79 -23.35 -4.92 1.83
CA GLU A 79 -24.81 -4.76 1.69
C GLU A 79 -25.47 -6.00 1.09
N GLU A 80 -26.68 -6.31 1.55
CA GLU A 80 -27.45 -7.49 1.12
C GLU A 80 -27.71 -7.43 -0.41
N ASN A 81 -27.30 -8.49 -1.13
CA ASN A 81 -27.49 -8.63 -2.59
C ASN A 81 -26.79 -7.59 -3.47
N CYS A 82 -25.67 -7.02 -3.02
CA CYS A 82 -24.86 -6.14 -3.86
C CYS A 82 -23.61 -6.87 -4.40
N GLU A 83 -23.62 -7.23 -5.69
CA GLU A 83 -22.45 -7.75 -6.42
C GLU A 83 -21.57 -6.62 -6.99
N GLY A 84 -21.50 -5.49 -6.30
CA GLY A 84 -20.72 -4.33 -6.75
C GLY A 84 -19.28 -4.38 -6.27
N ASP A 85 -18.37 -3.93 -7.14
CA ASP A 85 -16.96 -3.79 -6.79
C ASP A 85 -16.73 -2.58 -5.87
N LEU A 86 -15.86 -2.76 -4.89
CA LEU A 86 -15.40 -1.71 -3.99
C LEU A 86 -14.10 -1.11 -4.50
N ASP A 87 -14.07 0.22 -4.63
CA ASP A 87 -12.91 0.96 -5.09
C ASP A 87 -12.57 2.12 -4.15
N HIS A 88 -11.29 2.51 -4.17
CA HIS A 88 -10.85 3.73 -3.51
C HIS A 88 -11.33 4.97 -4.24
N THR A 89 -12.33 5.63 -3.66
CA THR A 89 -12.92 6.85 -4.18
C THR A 89 -12.58 8.06 -3.31
N ARG A 90 -12.50 9.25 -3.92
CA ARG A 90 -12.29 10.50 -3.18
C ARG A 90 -13.64 11.16 -2.92
N ILE A 91 -14.00 11.28 -1.64
CA ILE A 91 -15.20 11.99 -1.19
C ILE A 91 -14.75 13.26 -0.46
N GLY A 92 -14.88 14.40 -1.13
CA GLY A 92 -14.35 15.69 -0.66
C GLY A 92 -12.83 15.66 -0.46
N ARG A 93 -12.39 15.86 0.80
CA ARG A 93 -10.97 15.81 1.18
C ARG A 93 -10.49 14.43 1.64
N ARG A 94 -11.38 13.47 1.85
CA ARG A 94 -11.05 12.14 2.38
C ARG A 94 -11.10 11.10 1.27
N ARG A 95 -10.31 10.03 1.43
CA ARG A 95 -10.46 8.81 0.63
C ARG A 95 -11.39 7.86 1.38
N ALA A 96 -12.31 7.26 0.66
CA ALA A 96 -13.27 6.29 1.15
C ALA A 96 -13.18 5.03 0.28
N ILE A 97 -13.57 3.90 0.84
CA ILE A 97 -13.91 2.71 0.08
C ILE A 97 -15.39 2.81 -0.23
N ALA A 98 -15.73 2.92 -1.51
CA ALA A 98 -17.12 3.08 -1.94
C ALA A 98 -17.47 2.01 -2.96
N CYS A 99 -18.72 1.57 -2.94
CA CYS A 99 -19.24 0.68 -3.95
C CYS A 99 -19.55 1.46 -5.23
N SER A 100 -19.27 0.85 -6.38
CA SER A 100 -19.65 1.40 -7.69
C SER A 100 -21.16 1.30 -7.97
N LYS A 101 -21.85 0.32 -7.38
CA LYS A 101 -23.28 0.02 -7.66
C LYS A 101 -24.25 0.50 -6.59
N CYS A 102 -23.83 0.67 -5.33
CA CYS A 102 -24.71 1.08 -4.23
C CYS A 102 -24.13 2.27 -3.45
N GLU A 103 -24.91 2.83 -2.52
CA GLU A 103 -24.52 4.00 -1.71
C GLU A 103 -23.55 3.68 -0.56
N PHE A 104 -23.07 2.44 -0.47
CA PHE A 104 -22.17 2.00 0.58
C PHE A 104 -20.84 2.78 0.56
N GLN A 105 -20.47 3.32 1.73
CA GLN A 105 -19.23 4.05 1.95
C GLN A 105 -18.60 3.65 3.28
N ALA A 106 -17.33 3.28 3.24
CA ALA A 106 -16.54 2.95 4.41
C ALA A 106 -15.26 3.80 4.50
N TYR A 107 -14.90 4.16 5.73
CA TYR A 107 -13.70 4.95 6.03
C TYR A 107 -12.79 4.16 6.96
N GLY A 108 -11.53 4.02 6.59
CA GLY A 108 -10.52 3.33 7.38
C GLY A 108 -9.60 2.48 6.52
N ASN A 109 -8.75 1.72 7.19
CA ASN A 109 -7.92 0.72 6.53
C ASN A 109 -8.71 -0.59 6.46
N VAL A 110 -8.72 -1.22 5.29
CA VAL A 110 -9.31 -2.55 5.11
C VAL A 110 -8.36 -3.60 5.66
N ASP A 111 -8.90 -4.53 6.43
CA ASP A 111 -8.22 -5.77 6.79
C ASP A 111 -9.01 -6.97 6.26
N LYS A 112 -8.30 -7.83 5.52
CA LYS A 112 -8.83 -9.09 4.95
C LYS A 112 -8.53 -10.30 5.84
N SER A 113 -7.62 -10.13 6.80
CA SER A 113 -7.10 -11.22 7.64
C SER A 113 -8.06 -11.55 8.77
N ASN A 114 -8.79 -10.53 9.25
CA ASN A 114 -9.76 -10.63 10.33
C ASN A 114 -11.18 -10.45 9.77
N PRO A 115 -11.83 -11.52 9.26
CA PRO A 115 -13.23 -11.46 8.85
C PRO A 115 -14.14 -11.29 10.07
N CYS A 116 -15.39 -10.87 9.84
CA CYS A 116 -16.33 -10.66 10.94
C CYS A 116 -16.95 -11.99 11.40
N GLU A 117 -16.73 -12.36 12.66
CA GLU A 117 -17.27 -13.59 13.25
C GLU A 117 -18.81 -13.61 13.33
N LYS A 118 -19.45 -12.44 13.49
CA LYS A 118 -20.91 -12.36 13.69
C LYS A 118 -21.72 -12.47 12.40
N CYS A 119 -21.23 -11.91 11.30
CA CYS A 119 -21.97 -11.87 10.04
C CYS A 119 -21.28 -12.58 8.88
N GLY A 120 -20.09 -13.15 9.10
CA GLY A 120 -19.31 -13.83 8.07
C GLY A 120 -18.74 -12.90 6.99
N ASN A 121 -18.76 -11.58 7.20
CA ASN A 121 -18.20 -10.65 6.21
C ASN A 121 -16.71 -10.90 6.00
N SER A 122 -16.27 -10.94 4.74
CA SER A 122 -14.90 -11.34 4.37
C SER A 122 -13.82 -10.32 4.73
N TRP A 123 -14.20 -9.12 5.17
CA TRP A 123 -13.27 -8.07 5.53
C TRP A 123 -13.83 -7.15 6.63
N THR A 124 -12.93 -6.47 7.33
CA THR A 124 -13.25 -5.53 8.40
C THR A 124 -12.44 -4.23 8.27
N LEU A 125 -12.79 -3.22 9.06
CA LEU A 125 -12.08 -1.95 9.13
C LEU A 125 -11.21 -1.89 10.38
N VAL A 126 -9.93 -1.59 10.21
CA VAL A 126 -8.99 -1.45 11.32
C VAL A 126 -8.64 0.01 11.55
N LYS A 127 -8.72 0.43 12.82
CA LYS A 127 -8.17 1.68 13.32
C LYS A 127 -6.98 1.35 14.21
N ASN A 128 -5.79 1.75 13.77
CA ASN A 128 -4.55 1.50 14.50
C ASN A 128 -4.54 2.21 15.86
N LYS A 129 -3.84 1.63 16.83
CA LYS A 129 -3.62 2.23 18.15
C LYS A 129 -3.07 3.66 18.07
N THR A 130 -3.52 4.48 19.00
CA THR A 130 -2.98 5.81 19.29
C THR A 130 -2.62 5.87 20.77
N LYS A 131 -1.89 6.91 21.22
CA LYS A 131 -1.53 7.07 22.64
C LYS A 131 -2.72 7.00 23.62
N LYS A 132 -3.94 7.27 23.15
CA LYS A 132 -5.15 7.34 23.96
C LYS A 132 -6.17 6.22 23.68
N LYS A 133 -6.00 5.46 22.59
CA LYS A 133 -7.01 4.49 22.13
C LYS A 133 -6.35 3.22 21.60
N PRO A 134 -6.88 2.04 21.95
CA PRO A 134 -6.40 0.75 21.44
C PRO A 134 -6.63 0.60 19.94
N THR A 135 -6.14 -0.50 19.38
CA THR A 135 -6.51 -0.90 18.01
C THR A 135 -7.95 -1.38 18.02
N THR A 136 -8.78 -0.86 17.11
CA THR A 136 -10.21 -1.22 17.02
C THR A 136 -10.50 -1.81 15.64
N ILE A 137 -11.07 -3.01 15.62
CA ILE A 137 -11.57 -3.69 14.41
C ILE A 137 -13.09 -3.53 14.37
N THR A 138 -13.64 -3.03 13.27
CA THR A 138 -15.07 -2.73 13.13
C THR A 138 -15.62 -3.38 11.87
N CYS A 139 -16.77 -4.05 11.99
CA CYS A 139 -17.48 -4.56 10.83
C CYS A 139 -18.10 -3.39 10.04
N PRO A 140 -17.92 -3.33 8.71
CA PRO A 140 -18.50 -2.28 7.88
C PRO A 140 -19.99 -2.48 7.58
N LYS A 141 -20.54 -3.69 7.80
CA LYS A 141 -21.92 -4.03 7.44
C LYS A 141 -22.89 -3.27 8.33
N THR A 142 -23.83 -2.53 7.74
CA THR A 142 -24.83 -1.72 8.45
C THR A 142 -25.69 -2.53 9.41
N SER A 143 -26.00 -3.79 9.06
CA SER A 143 -26.74 -4.72 9.92
C SER A 143 -25.89 -5.39 11.01
N CYS A 144 -24.56 -5.25 10.99
CA CYS A 144 -23.67 -5.88 11.95
C CYS A 144 -22.78 -4.85 12.66
N ALA A 145 -23.17 -4.44 13.86
CA ALA A 145 -22.40 -3.51 14.69
C ALA A 145 -21.28 -4.19 15.50
N HIS A 146 -20.60 -5.19 14.92
CA HIS A 146 -19.52 -5.89 15.64
C HIS A 146 -18.24 -5.05 15.69
N VAL A 147 -17.73 -4.86 16.90
CA VAL A 147 -16.49 -4.16 17.19
C VAL A 147 -15.66 -5.02 18.12
N VAL A 148 -14.39 -5.20 17.79
CA VAL A 148 -13.37 -5.84 18.63
C VAL A 148 -12.34 -4.78 18.98
N GLU A 149 -12.01 -4.65 20.27
CA GLU A 149 -10.96 -3.76 20.74
C GLU A 149 -9.80 -4.59 21.31
N GLU A 150 -8.61 -4.34 20.79
CA GLU A 150 -7.40 -5.05 21.19
C GLU A 150 -6.58 -4.15 22.11
N PHE A 151 -6.68 -4.41 23.42
CA PHE A 151 -5.89 -3.74 24.44
C PHE A 151 -4.64 -4.60 24.69
N GLU A 152 -3.50 -4.20 24.11
CA GLU A 152 -2.21 -4.73 24.57
C GLU A 152 -1.92 -4.10 25.93
N GLU A 153 -1.78 -4.93 26.97
CA GLU A 153 -1.26 -4.51 28.25
C GLU A 153 0.14 -3.92 28.03
N ILE A 154 0.29 -2.63 28.31
CA ILE A 154 1.61 -2.01 28.37
C ILE A 154 2.24 -2.56 29.66
N GLU A 155 2.99 -3.66 29.56
CA GLU A 155 3.95 -4.00 30.62
C GLU A 155 4.86 -2.78 30.77
N ALA A 156 4.70 -2.11 31.91
CA ALA A 156 5.51 -0.99 32.33
C ALA A 156 6.92 -1.51 32.66
N GLY A 157 7.73 -1.74 31.62
CA GLY A 157 9.16 -2.00 31.76
C GLY A 157 9.94 -0.69 31.93
N ALA A 158 9.77 -0.04 33.08
CA ALA A 158 10.66 1.01 33.57
C ALA A 158 11.03 0.70 35.02
N GLU A 159 12.33 0.86 35.35
CA GLU A 159 13.05 0.45 36.58
C GLU A 159 13.43 -1.05 36.58
N GLU A 160 14.69 -1.48 36.60
CA GLU A 160 15.80 -0.96 37.41
C GLU A 160 17.08 -0.69 36.59
N ALA A 161 17.46 0.59 36.50
CA ALA A 161 18.86 0.97 36.50
C ALA A 161 19.17 1.49 37.91
N ALA A 162 20.28 0.99 38.49
CA ALA A 162 20.92 1.40 39.75
C ALA A 162 20.59 0.59 41.03
N VAL A 163 21.21 -0.59 41.19
CA VAL A 163 21.92 -0.99 42.44
C VAL A 163 23.03 -2.01 42.12
N LYS A 164 24.26 -1.51 41.94
CA LYS A 164 25.58 -1.98 42.45
C LYS A 164 26.72 -1.65 41.51
#